data_AF-A0A8J6UP45-F1
#
_entry.id   AF-A0A8J6UP45-F1
#
_cell.length_a   1.000
_cell.length_b   1.000
_cell.length_c   1.000
_cell.angle_alpha   90.00
_cell.angle_beta   90.00
_cell.angle_gamma   90.00
#
_symmetry.space_group_name_H-M   'P 1'
#
loop_
_entity.id
_entity.type
_entity.pdbx_description
1 polymer ?
#
loop_
_entity_poly.entity_id
_entity_poly.type
_entity_poly.pdbx_seq_one_letter_code
_entity_poly.pdbx_strand_id
1 'polypeptide(L)'
;MQEILAEYRRLLGGIDDWYAGCIERSGGQIVCRPGCSGCCRGLFEISLLDAALLQSGFAELAESVKEQVLVNARLRVNDLQQRWPEFQAPYILNPLPNDEWQNMPENDLTPCPLLGADGNCLVYQSRPLTCRLHGLPNIDCSGESFSDDWCTLNFVGSNPLHRAELRYPFRDAFAREFELLGLFAQQLTGRRQLELDTFVPSGLLINFSTDF
;
A
#
# COMPACT_ATOMS: atom_id res chain seq x y z
N MET A 1 -19.94 -4.03 0.03
CA MET A 1 -18.47 -4.13 0.19
C MET A 1 -17.81 -4.99 -0.89
N GLN A 2 -18.27 -6.22 -1.17
CA GLN A 2 -17.61 -7.09 -2.16
C GLN A 2 -17.51 -6.50 -3.57
N GLU A 3 -18.56 -5.81 -4.04
CA GLU A 3 -18.54 -5.13 -5.34
C GLU A 3 -17.50 -4.00 -5.39
N ILE A 4 -17.42 -3.18 -4.34
CA ILE A 4 -16.41 -2.11 -4.21
C ILE A 4 -15.00 -2.71 -4.25
N LEU A 5 -14.76 -3.81 -3.52
CA LEU A 5 -13.47 -4.51 -3.57
C LEU A 5 -13.16 -5.09 -4.95
N ALA A 6 -14.17 -5.58 -5.68
CA ALA A 6 -13.99 -6.07 -7.04
C ALA A 6 -13.64 -4.95 -8.05
N GLU A 7 -14.30 -3.80 -7.93
CA GLU A 7 -13.95 -2.58 -8.67
C GLU A 7 -12.54 -2.09 -8.32
N TYR A 8 -12.19 -2.11 -7.04
CA TYR A 8 -10.87 -1.71 -6.58
C TYR A 8 -9.77 -2.63 -7.09
N ARG A 9 -9.98 -3.96 -7.07
CA ARG A 9 -9.06 -4.93 -7.70
C ARG A 9 -8.84 -4.63 -9.18
N ARG A 10 -9.89 -4.24 -9.93
CA ARG A 10 -9.75 -3.86 -11.33
C ARG A 10 -8.91 -2.59 -11.51
N LEU A 11 -9.12 -1.59 -10.66
CA LEU A 11 -8.32 -0.37 -10.67
C LEU A 11 -6.84 -0.68 -10.44
N LEU A 12 -6.53 -1.50 -9.42
CA LEU A 12 -5.17 -1.91 -9.10
C LEU A 12 -4.54 -2.78 -10.20
N GLY A 13 -5.33 -3.60 -10.88
CA GLY A 13 -4.90 -4.38 -12.05
C GLY A 13 -4.40 -3.49 -13.19
N GLY A 14 -5.05 -2.34 -13.44
CA GLY A 14 -4.55 -1.38 -14.43
C GLY A 14 -3.18 -0.79 -14.09
N ILE A 15 -2.91 -0.60 -12.79
CA ILE A 15 -1.59 -0.15 -12.30
C ILE A 15 -0.56 -1.27 -12.43
N ASP A 16 -0.94 -2.51 -12.15
CA ASP A 16 -0.06 -3.67 -12.36
C ASP A 16 0.33 -3.81 -13.84
N ASP A 17 -0.63 -3.68 -14.76
CA ASP A 17 -0.40 -3.74 -16.20
C ASP A 17 0.50 -2.59 -16.68
N TRP A 18 0.28 -1.38 -16.16
CA TRP A 18 1.16 -0.23 -16.42
C TRP A 18 2.58 -0.51 -15.96
N TYR A 19 2.77 -0.96 -14.73
CA TYR A 19 4.09 -1.23 -14.16
C TYR A 19 4.82 -2.31 -14.96
N ALA A 20 4.13 -3.40 -15.31
CA ALA A 20 4.68 -4.46 -16.15
C ALA A 20 5.12 -3.91 -17.51
N GLY A 21 4.28 -3.10 -18.16
CA GLY A 21 4.63 -2.44 -19.41
C GLY A 21 5.84 -1.49 -19.28
N CYS A 22 5.98 -0.80 -18.16
CA CYS A 22 7.15 0.03 -17.87
C CYS A 22 8.43 -0.80 -17.78
N ILE A 23 8.39 -1.96 -17.11
CA ILE A 23 9.53 -2.90 -17.06
C ILE A 23 9.95 -3.32 -18.47
N GLU A 24 8.99 -3.72 -19.31
CA GLU A 24 9.26 -4.18 -20.68
C GLU A 24 9.89 -3.07 -21.54
N ARG A 25 9.40 -1.83 -21.43
CA ARG A 25 9.86 -0.69 -22.26
C ARG A 25 11.16 -0.06 -21.77
N SER A 26 11.55 -0.24 -20.51
CA SER A 26 12.68 0.46 -19.90
C SER A 26 14.04 -0.19 -20.15
N GLY A 27 14.15 -1.22 -20.98
CA GLY A 27 15.44 -1.79 -21.42
C GLY A 27 16.33 -2.29 -20.28
N GLY A 28 15.75 -2.81 -19.20
CA GLY A 28 16.49 -3.30 -18.03
C GLY A 28 16.91 -2.23 -17.03
N GLN A 29 16.46 -0.98 -17.18
CA GLN A 29 16.72 0.09 -16.21
C GLN A 29 15.84 0.00 -14.96
N ILE A 30 14.87 -0.91 -14.92
CA ILE A 30 14.03 -1.20 -13.75
C ILE A 30 14.48 -2.56 -13.20
N VAL A 31 14.92 -2.59 -11.94
CA VAL A 31 15.39 -3.82 -11.29
C VAL A 31 14.31 -4.55 -10.50
N CYS A 32 13.17 -3.89 -10.28
CA CYS A 32 12.05 -4.43 -9.51
C CYS A 32 11.53 -5.73 -10.14
N ARG A 33 11.45 -6.79 -9.34
CA ARG A 33 11.00 -8.13 -9.72
C ARG A 33 10.59 -8.92 -8.46
N PRO A 34 9.84 -10.03 -8.59
CA PRO A 34 9.62 -10.93 -7.46
C PRO A 34 10.94 -11.28 -6.75
N GLY A 35 10.93 -11.26 -5.42
CA GLY A 35 12.12 -11.40 -4.57
C GLY A 35 12.91 -10.11 -4.32
N CYS A 36 12.63 -9.00 -5.01
CA CYS A 36 13.16 -7.68 -4.66
C CYS A 36 12.38 -7.12 -3.47
N SER A 37 12.94 -7.25 -2.26
CA SER A 37 12.27 -6.89 -1.01
C SER A 37 12.87 -5.69 -0.28
N GLY A 38 13.67 -4.86 -0.98
CA GLY A 38 14.30 -3.68 -0.40
C GLY A 38 13.27 -2.70 0.14
N CYS A 39 12.18 -2.49 -0.61
CA CYS A 39 11.06 -1.65 -0.22
C CYS A 39 10.05 -2.35 0.71
N CYS A 40 10.17 -3.65 1.01
CA CYS A 40 9.24 -4.36 1.89
C CYS A 40 9.62 -4.26 3.38
N ARG A 41 10.20 -3.11 3.75
CA ARG A 41 10.71 -2.80 5.08
C ARG A 41 10.30 -1.37 5.40
N GLY A 42 9.87 -1.14 6.63
CA GLY A 42 9.31 0.14 7.04
C GLY A 42 7.84 0.02 7.46
N LEU A 43 7.22 1.18 7.56
CA LEU A 43 5.79 1.33 7.82
C LEU A 43 5.12 1.94 6.60
N PHE A 44 4.04 1.29 6.17
CA PHE A 44 3.29 1.67 4.97
C PHE A 44 1.91 2.12 5.42
N GLU A 45 1.65 3.40 5.23
CA GLU A 45 0.31 3.96 5.28
C GLU A 45 -0.51 3.41 4.11
N ILE A 46 -1.71 2.92 4.42
CA ILE A 46 -2.65 2.35 3.48
C ILE A 46 -4.06 2.79 3.86
N SER A 47 -4.94 2.95 2.88
CA SER A 47 -6.35 3.20 3.17
C SER A 47 -7.03 1.96 3.78
N LEU A 48 -8.17 2.14 4.45
CA LEU A 48 -8.97 1.02 4.91
C LEU A 48 -9.50 0.16 3.76
N LEU A 49 -9.65 0.74 2.56
CA LEU A 49 -10.00 0.00 1.36
C LEU A 49 -8.87 -0.96 0.96
N ASP A 50 -7.62 -0.49 1.01
CA ASP A 50 -6.43 -1.33 0.88
C ASP A 50 -6.36 -2.39 1.98
N ALA A 51 -6.62 -2.05 3.24
CA ALA A 51 -6.59 -3.00 4.36
C ALA A 51 -7.64 -4.11 4.20
N ALA A 52 -8.85 -3.78 3.74
CA ALA A 52 -9.89 -4.77 3.46
C ALA A 52 -9.50 -5.70 2.29
N LEU A 53 -8.88 -5.16 1.25
CA LEU A 53 -8.36 -5.98 0.16
C LEU A 53 -7.18 -6.87 0.63
N LEU A 54 -6.28 -6.33 1.44
CA LEU A 54 -5.15 -7.03 2.03
C LEU A 54 -5.62 -8.23 2.85
N GLN A 55 -6.65 -8.04 3.68
CA GLN A 55 -7.26 -9.11 4.47
C GLN A 55 -7.86 -10.21 3.59
N SER A 56 -8.38 -9.88 2.40
CA SER A 56 -8.89 -10.91 1.48
C SER A 56 -7.79 -11.85 0.99
N GLY A 57 -6.61 -11.33 0.64
CA GLY A 57 -5.46 -12.17 0.28
C GLY A 57 -4.89 -12.92 1.49
N PHE A 58 -4.85 -12.27 2.65
CA PHE A 58 -4.42 -12.89 3.90
C PHE A 58 -5.30 -14.09 4.30
N ALA A 59 -6.62 -14.00 4.07
CA ALA A 59 -7.58 -15.06 4.36
C ALA A 59 -7.34 -16.34 3.54
N GLU A 60 -6.65 -16.26 2.40
CA GLU A 60 -6.33 -17.39 1.53
C GLU A 60 -5.04 -18.13 1.94
N LEU A 61 -4.26 -17.57 2.87
CA LEU A 61 -3.02 -18.19 3.35
C LEU A 61 -3.27 -19.44 4.21
N ALA A 62 -2.28 -20.32 4.27
CA ALA A 62 -2.28 -21.45 5.19
C ALA A 62 -2.29 -20.98 6.65
N GLU A 63 -2.95 -21.72 7.55
CA GLU A 63 -3.16 -21.29 8.94
C GLU A 63 -1.85 -21.01 9.69
N SER A 64 -0.84 -21.87 9.51
CA SER A 64 0.50 -21.67 10.10
C SER A 64 1.18 -20.37 9.61
N VAL A 65 0.93 -19.98 8.36
CA VAL A 65 1.44 -18.72 7.80
C VAL A 65 0.68 -17.54 8.38
N LYS A 66 -0.65 -17.66 8.50
CA LYS A 66 -1.49 -16.63 9.12
C LYS A 66 -1.07 -16.34 10.56
N GLU A 67 -0.86 -17.38 11.36
CA GLU A 67 -0.39 -17.26 12.74
C GLU A 67 0.91 -16.46 12.82
N GLN A 68 1.90 -16.79 11.99
CA GLN A 68 3.20 -16.11 11.96
C GLN A 68 3.06 -14.64 11.53
N VAL A 69 2.29 -14.36 10.48
CA VAL A 69 2.02 -13.00 10.01
C VAL A 69 1.36 -12.16 11.11
N LEU A 70 0.36 -12.71 11.78
CA LEU A 70 -0.33 -12.01 12.86
C LEU A 70 0.59 -11.80 14.08
N VAL A 71 1.50 -12.72 14.39
CA VAL A 71 2.51 -12.52 15.45
C VAL A 71 3.37 -11.30 15.10
N ASN A 72 3.89 -11.23 13.88
CA ASN A 72 4.70 -10.10 13.41
C ASN A 72 3.91 -8.79 13.42
N ALA A 73 2.64 -8.82 12.97
CA ALA A 73 1.75 -7.67 12.97
C ALA A 73 1.51 -7.15 14.40
N ARG A 74 1.19 -8.03 15.37
CA ARG A 74 0.98 -7.67 16.77
C ARG A 74 2.24 -7.10 17.44
N LEU A 75 3.41 -7.69 17.17
CA LEU A 75 4.68 -7.15 17.63
C LEU A 75 4.89 -5.73 17.12
N ARG A 76 4.61 -5.50 15.83
CA ARG A 76 4.75 -4.18 15.22
C ARG A 76 3.75 -3.17 15.78
N VAL A 77 2.49 -3.54 15.92
CA VAL A 77 1.46 -2.67 16.52
C VAL A 77 1.80 -2.33 17.97
N ASN A 78 2.35 -3.26 18.76
CA ASN A 78 2.78 -2.97 20.13
C ASN A 78 3.91 -1.91 20.16
N ASP A 79 4.93 -2.03 19.31
CA ASP A 79 5.98 -0.99 19.17
C ASP A 79 5.39 0.36 18.77
N LEU A 80 4.42 0.38 17.84
CA LEU A 80 3.72 1.60 17.47
C LEU A 80 2.94 2.21 18.65
N GLN A 81 2.26 1.38 19.44
CA GLN A 81 1.47 1.83 20.59
C GLN A 81 2.33 2.34 21.75
N GLN A 82 3.57 1.88 21.87
CA GLN A 82 4.53 2.45 22.83
C GLN A 82 4.92 3.88 22.47
N ARG A 83 4.92 4.21 21.17
CA ARG A 83 5.21 5.55 20.65
C ARG A 83 3.94 6.41 20.61
N TRP A 84 2.83 5.82 20.21
CA TRP A 84 1.51 6.45 20.08
C TRP A 84 0.47 5.68 20.91
N PRO A 85 0.36 5.96 22.22
CA PRO A 85 -0.60 5.27 23.09
C PRO A 85 -2.06 5.39 22.63
N GLU A 86 -2.40 6.49 21.95
CA GLU A 86 -3.72 6.76 21.36
C GLU A 86 -4.02 5.89 20.12
N PHE A 87 -3.01 5.24 19.52
CA PHE A 87 -3.17 4.37 18.36
C PHE A 87 -3.75 3.01 18.74
N GLN A 88 -5.04 3.00 19.07
CA GLN A 88 -5.83 1.83 19.43
C GLN A 88 -6.83 1.47 18.33
N ALA A 89 -7.44 0.30 18.40
CA ALA A 89 -8.55 -0.09 17.52
C ALA A 89 -9.62 1.03 17.47
N PRO A 90 -10.12 1.46 16.29
CA PRO A 90 -9.98 0.83 14.95
C PRO A 90 -8.67 1.07 14.18
N TYR A 91 -7.62 1.58 14.82
CA TYR A 91 -6.29 1.83 14.24
C TYR A 91 -6.29 2.83 13.08
N ILE A 92 -6.98 3.95 13.27
CA ILE A 92 -7.09 5.02 12.27
C ILE A 92 -6.07 6.11 12.56
N LEU A 93 -5.34 6.51 11.53
CA LEU A 93 -4.25 7.49 11.60
C LEU A 93 -4.76 8.93 11.55
N ASN A 94 -5.80 9.21 10.78
CA ASN A 94 -6.26 10.58 10.51
C ASN A 94 -6.66 11.39 11.77
N PRO A 95 -7.20 10.78 12.85
CA PRO A 95 -7.44 11.49 14.11
C PRO A 95 -6.18 11.81 14.93
N LEU A 96 -5.04 11.17 14.63
CA LEU A 96 -3.79 11.40 15.35
C LEU A 96 -3.17 12.76 14.93
N PRO A 97 -2.52 13.49 15.86
CA PRO A 97 -1.86 14.74 15.54
C PRO A 97 -0.81 14.55 14.42
N ASN A 98 -0.86 15.46 13.44
CA ASN A 98 -0.22 15.35 12.12
C ASN A 98 1.32 15.34 12.16
N ASP A 99 1.92 15.71 13.29
CA ASP A 99 3.37 15.91 13.47
C ASP A 99 4.11 14.67 13.96
N GLU A 100 3.46 13.64 14.48
CA GLU A 100 4.19 12.51 15.07
C GLU A 100 4.44 11.35 14.10
N TRP A 101 3.50 11.01 13.22
CA TRP A 101 3.62 9.86 12.31
C TRP A 101 4.36 10.18 11.00
N GLN A 102 4.40 11.45 10.58
CA GLN A 102 5.21 11.92 9.45
C GLN A 102 6.72 11.93 9.76
N ASN A 103 7.10 11.93 11.04
CA ASN A 103 8.48 11.94 11.51
C ASN A 103 9.05 10.52 11.73
N MET A 104 8.47 9.50 11.09
CA MET A 104 9.03 8.15 11.15
C MET A 104 10.46 8.13 10.61
N PRO A 105 11.37 7.36 11.24
CA PRO A 105 12.74 7.29 10.79
C PRO A 105 12.78 6.72 9.37
N GLU A 106 13.33 7.49 8.42
CA GLU A 106 13.56 7.10 7.02
C GLU A 106 14.31 5.76 6.89
N ASN A 107 14.98 5.33 7.96
CA ASN A 107 15.77 4.09 8.05
C ASN A 107 15.09 2.97 8.86
N ASP A 108 13.77 2.95 8.98
CA ASP A 108 13.07 1.82 9.57
C ASP A 108 13.19 0.57 8.67
N LEU A 109 14.07 -0.35 9.06
CA LEU A 109 14.34 -1.59 8.32
C LEU A 109 13.47 -2.78 8.77
N THR A 110 12.46 -2.52 9.61
CA THR A 110 11.56 -3.54 10.13
C THR A 110 10.81 -4.22 8.97
N PRO A 111 10.93 -5.54 8.79
CA PRO A 111 10.23 -6.24 7.73
C PRO A 111 8.71 -6.06 7.81
N CYS A 112 8.06 -5.88 6.66
CA CYS A 112 6.61 -6.01 6.56
C CYS A 112 6.16 -7.38 7.11
N PRO A 113 5.06 -7.46 7.90
CA PRO A 113 4.56 -8.75 8.42
C PRO A 113 4.25 -9.78 7.33
N LEU A 114 3.99 -9.32 6.10
CA LEU A 114 3.67 -10.13 4.93
C LEU A 114 4.89 -10.46 4.05
N LEU A 115 6.09 -10.11 4.48
CA LEU A 115 7.32 -10.48 3.79
C LEU A 115 7.69 -11.94 4.10
N GLY A 116 7.64 -12.79 3.07
CA GLY A 116 8.09 -14.18 3.13
C GLY A 116 9.60 -14.30 3.30
N ALA A 117 10.05 -15.45 3.82
CA ALA A 117 11.46 -15.72 4.07
C ALA A 117 12.32 -15.77 2.78
N ASP A 118 11.67 -16.02 1.64
CA ASP A 118 12.26 -16.01 0.30
C ASP A 118 12.30 -14.61 -0.34
N GLY A 119 11.86 -13.57 0.38
CA GLY A 119 11.79 -12.20 -0.11
C GLY A 119 10.52 -11.88 -0.92
N ASN A 120 9.58 -12.81 -1.05
CA ASN A 120 8.32 -12.56 -1.75
C ASN A 120 7.24 -12.06 -0.81
N CYS A 121 6.37 -11.18 -1.30
CA CYS A 121 5.16 -10.81 -0.56
C CYS A 121 4.19 -11.99 -0.54
N LEU A 122 3.76 -12.40 0.65
CA LEU A 122 2.84 -13.52 0.84
C LEU A 122 1.46 -13.27 0.21
N VAL A 123 1.09 -12.00 0.02
CA VAL A 123 -0.19 -11.57 -0.58
C VAL A 123 0.03 -10.66 -1.78
N TYR A 124 1.04 -10.95 -2.61
CA TYR A 124 1.47 -10.06 -3.70
C TYR A 124 0.32 -9.55 -4.58
N GLN A 125 -0.67 -10.40 -4.90
CA GLN A 125 -1.83 -10.02 -5.71
C GLN A 125 -2.80 -9.07 -5.00
N SER A 126 -2.83 -9.09 -3.67
CA SER A 126 -3.65 -8.22 -2.82
C SER A 126 -2.85 -7.10 -2.15
N ARG A 127 -1.64 -6.81 -2.66
CA ARG A 127 -0.79 -5.76 -2.09
C ARG A 127 -1.45 -4.38 -2.22
N PRO A 128 -1.21 -3.47 -1.25
CA PRO A 128 -1.81 -2.14 -1.25
C PRO A 128 -1.42 -1.27 -2.45
N LEU A 129 -2.18 -0.21 -2.75
CA LEU A 129 -1.87 0.75 -3.81
C LEU A 129 -0.47 1.35 -3.65
N THR A 130 -0.10 1.78 -2.44
CA THR A 130 1.24 2.35 -2.16
C THR A 130 2.38 1.40 -2.59
N CYS A 131 2.20 0.10 -2.38
CA CYS A 131 3.18 -0.92 -2.77
C CYS A 131 3.26 -1.15 -4.30
N ARG A 132 2.22 -0.76 -5.07
CA ARG A 132 2.19 -0.89 -6.54
C ARG A 132 2.78 0.31 -7.23
N LEU A 133 2.59 1.48 -6.65
CA LEU A 133 3.15 2.74 -7.14
C LEU A 133 4.66 2.83 -6.85
N HIS A 134 5.12 2.17 -5.77
CA HIS A 134 6.52 2.25 -5.38
C HIS A 134 7.49 1.79 -6.47
N GLY A 135 8.56 2.57 -6.63
CA GLY A 135 9.71 2.25 -7.46
C GLY A 135 9.75 2.96 -8.80
N LEU A 136 8.64 3.55 -9.25
CA LEU A 136 8.57 4.40 -10.44
C LEU A 136 7.93 5.74 -10.05
N PRO A 137 8.26 6.84 -10.74
CA PRO A 137 7.59 8.12 -10.52
C PRO A 137 6.15 8.07 -11.02
N ASN A 138 5.24 8.74 -10.33
CA ASN A 138 3.82 8.80 -10.68
C ASN A 138 3.55 10.02 -11.55
N ILE A 139 3.89 9.92 -12.84
CA ILE A 139 3.72 11.00 -13.82
C ILE A 139 2.47 10.77 -14.65
N ASP A 140 1.55 11.73 -14.62
CA ASP A 140 0.29 11.64 -15.36
C ASP A 140 0.49 11.75 -16.87
N CYS A 141 -0.49 11.32 -17.66
CA CYS A 141 -0.51 11.52 -19.12
C CYS A 141 -0.29 13.00 -19.50
N SER A 142 -0.84 13.93 -18.73
CA SER A 142 -0.63 15.38 -18.89
C SER A 142 0.81 15.84 -18.63
N GLY A 143 1.62 15.02 -17.95
CA GLY A 143 2.97 15.36 -17.49
C GLY A 143 3.03 15.97 -16.08
N GLU A 144 1.88 16.12 -15.42
CA GLU A 144 1.84 16.47 -14.00
C GLU A 144 2.46 15.36 -13.14
N SER A 145 3.28 15.75 -12.16
CA SER A 145 3.88 14.83 -11.21
C SER A 145 3.00 14.73 -9.97
N PHE A 146 2.50 13.53 -9.68
CA PHE A 146 1.85 13.21 -8.40
C PHE A 146 2.84 12.71 -7.36
N SER A 147 3.95 12.13 -7.80
CA SER A 147 5.13 11.79 -6.99
C SER A 147 6.32 11.72 -7.93
N ASP A 148 7.39 12.43 -7.55
CA ASP A 148 8.67 12.43 -8.24
C ASP A 148 9.70 11.51 -7.57
N ASP A 149 9.28 10.66 -6.63
CA ASP A 149 10.14 9.66 -6.01
C ASP A 149 10.21 8.38 -6.84
N TRP A 150 11.37 7.73 -6.84
CA TRP A 150 11.54 6.38 -7.41
C TRP A 150 12.64 5.61 -6.68
N CYS A 151 12.69 4.30 -6.91
CA CYS A 151 13.70 3.45 -6.28
C CYS A 151 15.10 3.83 -6.76
N THR A 152 16.04 4.04 -5.85
CA THR A 152 17.44 4.39 -6.17
C THR A 152 18.19 3.35 -6.99
N LEU A 153 17.65 2.12 -7.07
CA LEU A 153 18.17 1.05 -7.92
C LEU A 153 17.64 1.11 -9.36
N ASN A 154 16.57 1.86 -9.61
CA ASN A 154 16.01 2.06 -10.94
C ASN A 154 16.65 3.28 -11.60
N PHE A 155 16.75 3.24 -12.93
CA PHE A 155 17.24 4.32 -13.79
C PHE A 155 18.62 4.86 -13.43
N VAL A 156 19.50 4.05 -12.82
CA VAL A 156 20.87 4.45 -12.44
C VAL A 156 21.57 5.17 -13.60
N GLY A 157 21.97 6.41 -13.38
CA GLY A 157 22.61 7.27 -14.39
C GLY A 157 21.65 7.96 -15.36
N SER A 158 20.33 7.94 -15.14
CA SER A 158 19.33 8.64 -15.96
C SER A 158 18.15 9.15 -15.12
N ASN A 159 17.49 10.22 -15.58
CA ASN A 159 16.30 10.75 -14.92
C ASN A 159 15.03 10.22 -15.62
N PRO A 160 14.12 9.53 -14.90
CA PRO A 160 12.90 9.00 -15.47
C PRO A 160 11.73 9.99 -15.60
N LEU A 161 11.77 11.15 -14.94
CA LEU A 161 10.61 12.05 -14.78
C LEU A 161 10.00 12.56 -16.10
N HIS A 162 10.78 12.61 -17.18
CA HIS A 162 10.33 13.10 -18.48
C HIS A 162 10.04 11.99 -19.49
N ARG A 163 10.12 10.72 -19.09
CA ARG A 163 9.91 9.56 -19.96
C ARG A 163 8.43 9.37 -20.25
N ALA A 164 8.03 9.57 -21.51
CA ALA A 164 6.64 9.42 -21.92
C ALA A 164 6.12 7.99 -21.74
N GLU A 165 7.01 7.00 -21.85
CA GLU A 165 6.70 5.59 -21.68
C GLU A 165 6.35 5.17 -20.24
N LEU A 166 6.62 6.03 -19.25
CA LEU A 166 6.28 5.82 -17.85
C LEU A 166 4.96 6.50 -17.44
N ARG A 167 4.32 7.25 -18.34
CA ARG A 167 3.08 7.95 -18.03
C ARG A 167 1.90 7.00 -17.86
N TYR A 168 0.99 7.35 -16.96
CA TYR A 168 -0.28 6.66 -16.71
C TYR A 168 -1.36 7.70 -16.42
N PRO A 169 -2.66 7.45 -16.64
CA PRO A 169 -3.73 8.37 -16.22
C PRO A 169 -3.92 8.35 -14.68
N PHE A 170 -2.89 8.76 -13.95
CA PHE A 170 -2.88 8.78 -12.48
C PHE A 170 -3.97 9.70 -11.92
N ARG A 171 -4.25 10.82 -12.58
CA ARG A 171 -5.34 11.71 -12.16
C ARG A 171 -6.67 10.96 -12.10
N ASP A 172 -7.00 10.22 -13.16
CA ASP A 172 -8.24 9.46 -13.24
C ASP A 172 -8.22 8.26 -12.27
N ALA A 173 -7.08 7.58 -12.16
CA ALA A 173 -6.93 6.44 -11.28
C ALA A 173 -7.09 6.83 -9.79
N PHE A 174 -6.47 7.92 -9.34
CA PHE A 174 -6.61 8.41 -7.98
C PHE A 174 -7.99 9.00 -7.71
N ALA A 175 -8.59 9.72 -8.67
CA ALA A 175 -9.97 10.16 -8.54
C ALA A 175 -10.93 8.98 -8.34
N ARG A 176 -10.71 7.88 -9.08
CA ARG A 176 -11.49 6.65 -8.93
C ARG A 176 -11.20 5.94 -7.61
N GLU A 177 -9.96 5.94 -7.15
CA GLU A 177 -9.59 5.39 -5.84
C GLU A 177 -10.30 6.12 -4.69
N PHE A 178 -10.26 7.45 -4.66
CA PHE A 178 -10.99 8.25 -3.68
C PHE A 178 -12.50 8.03 -3.74
N GLU A 179 -13.07 7.87 -4.93
CA GLU A 179 -14.49 7.55 -5.08
C GLU A 179 -14.83 6.21 -4.41
N LEU A 180 -14.05 5.17 -4.69
CA LEU A 180 -14.23 3.83 -4.12
C LEU A 180 -14.01 3.83 -2.61
N LEU A 181 -13.00 4.56 -2.10
CA LEU A 181 -12.77 4.74 -0.67
C LEU A 181 -13.97 5.44 -0.01
N GLY A 182 -14.50 6.49 -0.62
CA GLY A 182 -15.70 7.19 -0.13
C GLY A 182 -16.93 6.30 -0.05
N LEU A 183 -17.16 5.46 -1.07
CA LEU A 183 -18.25 4.47 -1.07
C LEU A 183 -18.02 3.38 -0.02
N PHE A 184 -16.77 2.92 0.13
CA PHE A 184 -16.39 1.94 1.14
C PHE A 184 -16.63 2.48 2.55
N ALA A 185 -16.13 3.67 2.85
CA ALA A 185 -16.32 4.39 4.10
C ALA A 185 -17.81 4.57 4.41
N GLN A 186 -18.61 5.00 3.44
CA GLN A 186 -20.05 5.17 3.63
C GLN A 186 -20.76 3.86 3.99
N GLN A 187 -20.37 2.74 3.38
CA GLN A 187 -20.92 1.42 3.73
C GLN A 187 -20.44 0.92 5.09
N LEU A 188 -19.21 1.26 5.47
CA LEU A 188 -18.58 0.80 6.72
C LEU A 188 -19.07 1.61 7.93
N THR A 189 -19.09 2.94 7.85
CA THR A 189 -19.29 3.85 8.99
C THR A 189 -20.60 4.65 8.91
N GLY A 190 -21.35 4.52 7.81
CA GLY A 190 -22.53 5.35 7.52
C GLY A 190 -22.19 6.78 7.07
N ARG A 191 -20.91 7.15 6.97
CA ARG A 191 -20.46 8.48 6.54
C ARG A 191 -19.46 8.37 5.39
N ARG A 192 -19.59 9.25 4.40
CA ARG A 192 -18.61 9.35 3.32
C ARG A 192 -17.36 10.06 3.84
N GLN A 193 -16.23 9.36 3.83
CA GLN A 193 -14.91 9.87 4.21
C GLN A 193 -13.92 9.52 3.09
N LEU A 194 -13.00 10.44 2.79
CA LEU A 194 -12.00 10.27 1.73
C LEU A 194 -10.60 10.02 2.28
N GLU A 195 -10.48 9.99 3.61
CA GLU A 195 -9.24 9.76 4.34
C GLU A 195 -9.61 8.85 5.53
N LEU A 196 -9.12 7.62 5.49
CA LEU A 196 -9.34 6.57 6.47
C LEU A 196 -8.15 5.63 6.36
N ASP A 197 -7.07 6.00 7.01
CA ASP A 197 -5.76 5.40 6.81
C ASP A 197 -5.31 4.63 8.03
N THR A 198 -4.56 3.56 7.79
CA THR A 198 -3.97 2.68 8.79
C THR A 198 -2.59 2.23 8.32
N PHE A 199 -1.85 1.50 9.14
CA PHE A 199 -0.62 0.83 8.69
C PHE A 199 -0.91 -0.60 8.25
N VAL A 200 -0.14 -1.14 7.31
CA VAL A 200 -0.18 -2.58 6.95
C VAL A 200 -0.30 -3.53 8.17
N PRO A 201 0.56 -3.44 9.21
CA PRO A 201 0.44 -4.31 10.38
C PRO A 201 -0.89 -4.17 11.13
N SER A 202 -1.41 -2.95 11.33
CA SER A 202 -2.69 -2.76 12.02
C SER A 202 -3.88 -3.12 11.14
N GLY A 203 -3.80 -2.88 9.82
CA GLY A 203 -4.81 -3.29 8.85
C GLY A 203 -5.07 -4.80 8.84
N LEU A 204 -4.08 -5.62 9.19
CA LEU A 204 -4.25 -7.07 9.39
C LEU A 204 -4.99 -7.44 10.68
N LEU A 205 -5.06 -6.52 11.65
CA LEU A 205 -5.68 -6.73 12.97
C LEU A 205 -7.07 -6.08 13.10
N ILE A 206 -7.45 -5.20 12.16
CA ILE A 206 -8.78 -4.57 12.14
C ILE A 206 -9.87 -5.63 12.00
N ASN A 207 -10.89 -5.56 12.85
CA ASN A 207 -12.12 -6.31 12.67
C ASN A 207 -13.21 -5.39 12.12
N PHE A 208 -13.36 -5.38 10.80
CA PHE A 208 -14.36 -4.57 10.09
C PHE A 208 -15.82 -4.84 10.50
N SER A 209 -16.11 -5.89 11.26
CA SER A 209 -17.48 -6.19 11.75
C SER A 209 -17.78 -5.68 13.14
N THR A 210 -16.76 -5.35 13.94
CA THR A 210 -16.92 -4.92 15.34
C THR A 210 -16.31 -3.55 15.62
N ASP A 211 -15.38 -3.09 14.80
CA ASP A 211 -14.60 -1.88 15.07
C ASP A 211 -15.26 -0.62 14.45
N PHE A 212 -16.28 -0.78 13.60
CA PHE A 212 -17.03 0.28 12.90
C PHE A 212 -18.54 0.01 12.94
#